data_AF-A0A2D8M9M1-F1
#
_entry.id   AF-A0A2D8M9M1-F1
#
_cell.length_a   1.000
_cell.length_b   1.000
_cell.length_c   1.000
_cell.angle_alpha   90.00
_cell.angle_beta   90.00
_cell.angle_gamma   90.00
#
_symmetry.space_group_name_H-M   'P 1'
#
loop_
_entity.id
_entity.type
_entity.pdbx_description
1 polymer ?
#
loop_
_entity_poly.entity_id
_entity_poly.type
_entity_poly.pdbx_seq_one_letter_code
_entity_poly.pdbx_strand_id
1 'polypeptide(L)'
;MKQVIASLLAFGLIAGPIAATPAEAQRRSDQGEARKEMRAGNILRAREIENRILPQMKGAEYLGFDYDSTAMAYRLKFIRDGRVIYVDVDARTGRVLRRSN
;
A
#
# COMPACT_ATOMS: atom_id res chain seq x y z
N MET A 1 44.72 -19.10 -45.65
CA MET A 1 44.14 -17.93 -46.35
C MET A 1 42.68 -17.78 -45.91
N LYS A 2 42.22 -16.56 -45.59
CA LYS A 2 40.81 -16.21 -45.24
C LYS A 2 40.31 -16.92 -43.93
N GLN A 3 39.63 -16.28 -42.96
CA GLN A 3 38.44 -15.41 -42.96
C GLN A 3 37.19 -16.11 -43.52
N VAL A 4 35.97 -15.97 -43.01
CA VAL A 4 35.36 -15.16 -41.90
C VAL A 4 34.38 -16.09 -41.12
N ILE A 5 33.61 -15.73 -40.07
CA ILE A 5 33.13 -14.46 -39.46
C ILE A 5 33.20 -14.58 -37.91
N ALA A 6 33.18 -13.47 -37.17
CA ALA A 6 32.82 -13.44 -35.75
C ALA A 6 31.49 -12.67 -35.57
N SER A 7 30.45 -13.32 -35.06
CA SER A 7 29.08 -12.80 -35.09
C SER A 7 28.74 -11.86 -33.93
N LEU A 8 28.10 -10.74 -34.28
CA LEU A 8 27.59 -9.68 -33.41
C LEU A 8 26.79 -10.18 -32.19
N LEU A 9 27.12 -9.63 -31.02
CA LEU A 9 26.27 -9.63 -29.82
C LEU A 9 26.08 -8.18 -29.33
N ALA A 10 25.36 -7.39 -30.12
CA ALA A 10 24.97 -6.03 -29.76
C ALA A 10 23.86 -6.09 -28.70
N PHE A 11 24.22 -5.84 -27.43
CA PHE A 11 23.30 -5.95 -26.30
C PHE A 11 22.36 -4.73 -26.25
N GLY A 12 21.28 -4.77 -27.03
CA GLY A 12 20.29 -3.71 -27.12
C GLY A 12 19.51 -3.52 -25.82
N LEU A 13 19.93 -2.55 -25.01
CA LEU A 13 19.21 -2.16 -23.79
C LEU A 13 17.96 -1.35 -24.16
N ILE A 14 16.88 -2.05 -24.56
CA ILE A 14 15.59 -1.44 -24.85
C ILE A 14 14.97 -0.95 -23.53
N ALA A 15 15.16 0.33 -23.23
CA ALA A 15 14.49 1.02 -22.13
C ALA A 15 13.00 1.25 -22.47
N GLY A 16 12.22 0.16 -22.45
CA GLY A 16 10.77 0.21 -22.64
C GLY A 16 10.09 1.01 -21.53
N PRO A 17 8.95 1.68 -21.80
CA PRO A 17 8.23 2.43 -20.79
C PRO A 17 7.75 1.49 -19.68
N ILE A 18 8.05 1.87 -18.42
CA ILE A 18 7.61 1.11 -17.25
C ILE A 18 6.09 1.26 -17.12
N ALA A 19 5.34 0.33 -17.71
CA ALA A 19 3.90 0.29 -17.65
C ALA A 19 3.45 0.10 -16.19
N ALA A 20 2.88 1.14 -15.59
CA ALA A 20 2.37 1.09 -14.23
C ALA A 20 1.25 0.03 -14.15
N THR A 21 1.41 -0.94 -13.25
CA THR A 21 0.43 -2.00 -13.07
C THR A 21 -0.87 -1.43 -12.51
N PRO A 22 -2.04 -2.03 -12.81
CA PRO A 22 -3.33 -1.48 -12.40
C PRO A 22 -3.47 -1.32 -10.87
N ALA A 23 -2.82 -2.19 -10.09
CA ALA A 23 -2.78 -2.07 -8.63
C ALA A 23 -2.05 -0.80 -8.13
N GLU A 24 -0.99 -0.37 -8.83
CA GLU A 24 -0.22 0.82 -8.47
C GLU A 24 -0.91 2.11 -8.94
N ALA A 25 -1.62 2.06 -10.07
CA ALA A 25 -2.54 3.12 -10.49
C ALA A 25 -3.70 3.30 -9.49
N GLN A 26 -4.31 2.19 -9.05
CA GLN A 26 -5.39 2.19 -8.06
C GLN A 26 -4.93 2.81 -6.73
N ARG A 27 -3.82 2.35 -6.14
CA ARG A 27 -3.23 2.94 -4.92
C ARG A 27 -3.01 4.45 -5.02
N ARG A 28 -2.58 4.94 -6.19
CA ARG A 28 -2.37 6.37 -6.43
C ARG A 28 -3.69 7.14 -6.44
N SER A 29 -4.75 6.54 -6.98
CA SER A 29 -6.13 7.05 -6.92
C SER A 29 -6.65 7.09 -5.48
N ASP A 30 -6.53 5.99 -4.75
CA ASP A 30 -6.97 5.87 -3.35
C ASP A 30 -6.30 6.91 -2.44
N GLN A 31 -4.99 7.17 -2.62
CA GLN A 31 -4.31 8.24 -1.90
C GLN A 31 -4.75 9.66 -2.33
N GLY A 32 -5.28 9.83 -3.54
CA GLY A 32 -5.87 11.10 -3.99
C GLY A 32 -7.18 11.37 -3.26
N GLU A 33 -8.10 10.41 -3.33
CA GLU A 33 -9.41 10.49 -2.69
C GLU A 33 -9.31 10.54 -1.16
N ALA A 34 -8.38 9.80 -0.53
CA ALA A 34 -8.10 9.93 0.90
C ALA A 34 -7.79 11.39 1.31
N ARG A 35 -6.93 12.08 0.54
CA ARG A 35 -6.56 13.49 0.82
C ARG A 35 -7.72 14.45 0.59
N LYS A 36 -8.65 14.14 -0.32
CA LYS A 36 -9.87 14.90 -0.59
C LYS A 36 -10.90 14.71 0.53
N GLU A 37 -11.21 13.48 0.90
CA GLU A 37 -12.16 13.17 1.98
C GLU A 37 -11.66 13.65 3.35
N MET A 38 -10.35 13.56 3.63
CA MET A 38 -9.72 14.19 4.81
C MET A 38 -9.80 15.73 4.80
N ARG A 39 -9.82 16.38 3.63
CA ARG A 39 -9.99 17.84 3.50
C ARG A 39 -11.45 18.28 3.64
N ALA A 40 -12.39 17.44 3.19
CA ALA A 40 -13.82 17.63 3.41
C ALA A 40 -14.25 17.39 4.87
N GLY A 41 -13.43 16.66 5.66
CA GLY A 41 -13.75 16.27 7.03
C GLY A 41 -14.60 14.99 7.12
N ASN A 42 -14.77 14.27 6.02
CA ASN A 42 -15.61 13.07 5.93
C ASN A 42 -14.98 11.83 6.58
N ILE A 43 -13.65 11.82 6.74
CA ILE A 43 -12.90 10.74 7.39
C ILE A 43 -11.86 11.28 8.37
N LEU A 44 -11.60 10.51 9.43
CA LEU A 44 -10.51 10.74 10.38
C LEU A 44 -9.16 10.63 9.68
N ARG A 45 -8.17 11.39 10.13
CA ARG A 45 -6.81 11.28 9.59
C ARG A 45 -6.16 9.97 10.02
N ALA A 46 -5.29 9.39 9.18
CA ALA A 46 -4.58 8.15 9.50
C ALA A 46 -3.91 8.15 10.90
N ARG A 47 -3.28 9.27 11.31
CA ARG A 47 -2.70 9.43 12.65
C ARG A 47 -3.72 9.28 13.80
N GLU A 48 -4.97 9.67 13.59
CA GLU A 48 -6.04 9.53 14.59
C GLU A 48 -6.53 8.08 14.70
N ILE A 49 -6.46 7.33 13.60
CA ILE A 49 -6.71 5.89 13.58
C ILE A 49 -5.54 5.16 14.27
N GLU A 50 -4.30 5.47 13.90
CA GLU A 50 -3.07 4.92 14.50
C GLU A 50 -3.07 5.12 16.03
N ASN A 51 -3.31 6.34 16.51
CA ASN A 51 -3.39 6.64 17.94
C ASN A 51 -4.41 5.79 18.71
N ARG A 52 -5.48 5.29 18.05
CA ARG A 52 -6.49 4.42 18.67
C ARG A 52 -6.12 2.94 18.60
N ILE A 53 -5.40 2.50 17.57
CA ILE A 53 -5.13 1.07 17.30
C ILE A 53 -3.75 0.63 17.82
N LEU A 54 -2.70 1.44 17.66
CA LEU A 54 -1.34 1.08 18.12
C LEU A 54 -1.29 0.65 19.60
N PRO A 55 -2.00 1.32 20.56
CA PRO A 55 -2.02 0.89 21.96
C PRO A 55 -2.67 -0.48 22.21
N GLN A 56 -3.49 -0.97 21.27
CA GLN A 56 -4.14 -2.29 21.32
C GLN A 56 -3.28 -3.41 20.71
N MET A 57 -2.25 -3.05 19.95
CA MET A 57 -1.42 -3.98 19.17
C MET A 57 -0.04 -4.22 19.81
N LYS A 58 0.16 -3.85 21.08
CA LYS A 58 1.39 -4.06 21.88
C LYS A 58 2.01 -5.45 21.63
N GLY A 59 3.32 -5.50 21.40
CA GLY A 59 4.02 -6.72 21.01
C GLY A 59 3.80 -7.14 19.55
N ALA A 60 3.27 -6.26 18.70
CA ALA A 60 3.41 -6.35 17.25
C ALA A 60 4.08 -5.05 16.75
N GLU A 61 4.97 -5.19 15.77
CA GLU A 61 5.56 -4.06 15.05
C GLU A 61 4.55 -3.54 14.00
N TYR A 62 4.52 -2.24 13.77
CA TYR A 62 3.60 -1.60 12.82
C TYR A 62 4.29 -1.32 11.49
N LEU A 63 3.72 -1.84 10.40
CA LEU A 63 4.27 -1.77 9.05
C LEU A 63 3.63 -0.66 8.18
N GLY A 64 2.68 0.10 8.74
CA GLY A 64 1.94 1.15 8.04
C GLY A 64 0.50 0.77 7.67
N PHE A 65 -0.15 1.61 6.87
CA PHE A 65 -1.55 1.47 6.47
C PHE A 65 -1.73 1.56 4.95
N ASP A 66 -2.77 0.91 4.43
CA ASP A 66 -3.42 1.28 3.18
C ASP A 66 -4.76 1.99 3.49
N TYR A 67 -5.26 2.80 2.55
CA TYR A 67 -6.65 3.28 2.54
C TYR A 67 -7.37 2.67 1.34
N ASP A 68 -8.57 2.15 1.58
CA ASP A 68 -9.50 1.66 0.56
C ASP A 68 -10.62 2.70 0.40
N SER A 69 -10.67 3.37 -0.76
CA SER A 69 -11.68 4.39 -1.04
C SER A 69 -13.09 3.83 -1.26
N THR A 70 -13.19 2.55 -1.65
CA THR A 70 -14.46 1.87 -1.96
C THR A 70 -15.11 1.34 -0.68
N ALA A 71 -14.32 0.79 0.24
CA ALA A 71 -14.77 0.38 1.57
C ALA A 71 -14.82 1.55 2.59
N MET A 72 -14.25 2.71 2.25
CA MET A 72 -13.98 3.83 3.17
C MET A 72 -13.32 3.36 4.48
N ALA A 73 -12.25 2.56 4.35
CA ALA A 73 -11.60 1.89 5.46
C ALA A 73 -10.08 2.01 5.38
N TYR A 74 -9.43 2.05 6.54
CA TYR A 74 -7.99 1.92 6.68
C TYR A 74 -7.63 0.46 7.01
N ARG A 75 -6.71 -0.13 6.25
CA ARG A 75 -6.12 -1.44 6.53
C ARG A 75 -4.75 -1.24 7.15
N LEU A 76 -4.66 -1.35 8.47
CA LEU A 76 -3.40 -1.26 9.20
C LEU A 76 -2.70 -2.63 9.18
N LYS A 77 -1.38 -2.62 8.95
CA LYS A 77 -0.54 -3.82 8.84
C LYS A 77 0.41 -3.88 10.03
N PHE A 78 0.50 -5.05 10.63
CA PHE A 78 1.41 -5.34 11.74
C PHE A 78 2.16 -6.64 11.49
N ILE A 79 3.27 -6.87 12.19
CA ILE A 79 3.94 -8.18 12.26
C ILE A 79 4.17 -8.59 13.72
N ARG A 80 3.90 -9.86 14.02
CA ARG A 80 4.15 -10.51 15.31
C ARG A 80 4.54 -11.95 15.06
N ASP A 81 5.62 -12.43 15.68
CA ASP A 81 6.10 -13.81 15.59
C ASP A 81 6.23 -14.33 14.14
N GLY A 82 6.69 -13.45 13.24
CA GLY A 82 6.83 -13.72 11.80
C GLY A 82 5.53 -13.68 10.99
N ARG A 83 4.36 -13.45 11.61
CA ARG A 83 3.04 -13.44 10.96
C ARG A 83 2.51 -12.02 10.78
N VAL A 84 1.95 -11.74 9.60
CA VAL A 84 1.36 -10.44 9.29
C VAL A 84 -0.09 -10.37 9.81
N ILE A 85 -0.38 -9.38 10.63
CA ILE A 85 -1.72 -9.12 11.17
C ILE A 85 -2.30 -7.89 10.48
N TYR A 86 -3.49 -8.05 9.90
CA TYR A 86 -4.27 -6.96 9.32
C TYR A 86 -5.36 -6.52 10.29
N VAL A 87 -5.54 -5.21 10.45
CA VAL A 87 -6.63 -4.60 11.21
C VAL A 87 -7.35 -3.61 10.30
N ASP A 88 -8.58 -3.95 9.90
CA ASP A 88 -9.42 -3.08 9.08
C ASP A 88 -10.24 -2.18 9.99
N VAL A 89 -10.27 -0.88 9.69
CA VAL A 89 -10.87 0.16 10.54
C VAL A 89 -11.71 1.10 9.68
N ASP A 90 -12.94 1.35 10.11
CA ASP A 90 -13.86 2.32 9.52
C ASP A 90 -13.25 3.73 9.55
N ALA A 91 -13.07 4.37 8.40
CA ALA A 91 -12.34 5.64 8.32
C ALA A 91 -13.14 6.84 8.87
N ARG A 92 -14.48 6.72 8.97
CA ARG A 92 -15.36 7.80 9.48
C ARG A 92 -15.41 7.83 11.01
N THR A 93 -15.46 6.66 11.63
CA THR A 93 -15.69 6.47 13.07
C THR A 93 -14.44 6.05 13.83
N GLY A 94 -13.47 5.42 13.17
CA GLY A 94 -12.30 4.79 13.79
C GLY A 94 -12.60 3.49 14.52
N ARG A 95 -13.73 2.83 14.21
CA ARG A 95 -14.12 1.53 14.77
C ARG A 95 -13.46 0.39 13.98
N VAL A 96 -12.89 -0.59 14.68
CA VAL A 96 -12.37 -1.81 14.05
C VAL A 96 -13.53 -2.58 13.40
N LEU A 97 -13.37 -2.89 12.11
CA LEU A 97 -14.30 -3.70 11.31
C LEU A 97 -13.90 -5.18 11.30
N ARG A 98 -12.60 -5.47 11.16
CA ARG A 98 -12.05 -6.82 11.05
C ARG A 98 -10.63 -6.91 11.60
N ARG A 99 -10.24 -8.10 12.05
CA ARG A 99 -8.85 -8.53 12.26
C ARG A 99 -8.61 -9.86 11.55
N SER A 100 -7.41 -10.08 11.03
CA SER A 100 -7.00 -11.36 10.43
C SER A 100 -5.48 -11.51 10.43
N ASN A 101 -5.02 -12.75 10.59
CA ASN A 101 -3.61 -13.15 10.76
C ASN A 101 -3.25 -14.28 9.77
#